data_AF-A0A7Z0LD68-F1
#
_entry.id   AF-A0A7Z0LD68-F1
#
_cell.length_a   1.000
_cell.length_b   1.000
_cell.length_c   1.000
_cell.angle_alpha   90.00
_cell.angle_beta   90.00
_cell.angle_gamma   90.00
#
_symmetry.space_group_name_H-M   'P 1'
#
loop_
_entity.id
_entity.type
_entity.pdbx_description
1 polymer ?
#
loop_
_entity_poly.entity_id
_entity_poly.type
_entity_poly.pdbx_seq_one_letter_code
_entity_poly.pdbx_strand_id
1 'polypeptide(L)'
;MIVGGASFFQAETFGVHSIFLLLMVVFLFLIYFTEFDHALDSSPNTLGFRLIYSHYLVFAGSLMLTVSMTFLSEQEVHHLFVAFLYAGLFAFFLAIILNDVYNKPAYKWTRSYLQIYWLLFTLGFVAGLIFAATPLMVTVITTGTIFLIWAHFIHFYLKNHRKSNDSFEIHWI
;
A
#
# COMPACT_ATOMS: atom_id res chain seq x y z
N MET A 1 -2.60 -7.89 9.59
CA MET A 1 -1.58 -7.97 8.50
C MET A 1 -0.71 -9.23 8.50
N ILE A 2 -0.72 -10.14 9.49
CA ILE A 2 0.36 -11.18 9.61
C ILE A 2 -0.13 -12.65 9.64
N VAL A 3 -1.43 -12.94 9.67
CA VAL A 3 -1.88 -14.34 9.92
C VAL A 3 -1.49 -15.33 8.80
N GLY A 4 -1.34 -14.88 7.55
CA GLY A 4 -0.92 -15.72 6.41
C GLY A 4 0.55 -15.62 5.98
N GLY A 5 1.33 -14.70 6.55
CA GLY A 5 2.72 -14.45 6.14
C GLY A 5 3.77 -15.18 6.95
N ALA A 6 3.40 -15.81 8.08
CA ALA A 6 4.36 -16.40 9.02
C ALA A 6 5.20 -17.54 8.40
N SER A 7 4.65 -18.25 7.42
CA SER A 7 5.37 -19.29 6.67
C SER A 7 6.57 -18.75 5.90
N PHE A 8 6.59 -17.47 5.51
CA PHE A 8 7.73 -16.85 4.82
C PHE A 8 8.89 -16.51 5.76
N PHE A 9 8.66 -16.49 7.07
CA PHE A 9 9.65 -16.04 8.07
C PHE A 9 10.12 -17.18 8.98
N GLN A 10 9.88 -18.44 8.59
CA GLN A 10 10.47 -19.59 9.26
C GLN A 10 11.93 -19.77 8.82
N ALA A 11 12.78 -20.33 9.69
CA ALA A 11 14.20 -20.49 9.39
C ALA A 11 14.48 -21.32 8.12
N GLU A 12 13.59 -22.26 7.80
CA GLU A 12 13.72 -23.19 6.67
C GLU A 12 13.29 -22.57 5.33
N THR A 13 12.38 -21.59 5.35
CA THR A 13 11.76 -20.99 4.17
C THR A 13 12.19 -19.53 3.93
N PHE A 14 12.93 -18.96 4.87
CA PHE A 14 13.42 -17.59 4.79
C PHE A 14 14.31 -17.42 3.56
N GLY A 15 13.97 -16.45 2.72
CA GLY A 15 14.72 -16.17 1.51
C GLY A 15 14.42 -14.79 0.93
N VAL A 16 14.79 -14.60 -0.33
CA VAL A 16 14.66 -13.31 -1.02
C VAL A 16 13.21 -12.81 -1.08
N HIS A 17 12.24 -13.70 -1.28
CA HIS A 17 10.82 -13.36 -1.30
C HIS A 17 10.33 -12.84 0.07
N SER A 18 10.86 -13.39 1.17
CA SER A 18 10.54 -12.94 2.54
C SER A 18 10.99 -11.51 2.78
N ILE A 19 12.18 -11.13 2.29
CA ILE A 19 12.70 -9.76 2.38
C ILE A 19 11.79 -8.80 1.61
N PHE A 20 11.44 -9.14 0.37
CA PHE A 20 10.55 -8.29 -0.43
C PHE A 20 9.14 -8.19 0.15
N LEU A 21 8.57 -9.30 0.66
CA LEU A 21 7.29 -9.30 1.35
C LEU A 21 7.33 -8.35 2.56
N LEU A 22 8.38 -8.43 3.38
CA LEU A 22 8.56 -7.53 4.52
C LEU A 22 8.60 -6.06 4.08
N LEU A 23 9.38 -5.75 3.03
CA LEU A 23 9.44 -4.39 2.49
C LEU A 23 8.08 -3.89 1.98
N MET A 24 7.32 -4.74 1.27
CA MET A 24 5.96 -4.39 0.82
C MET A 24 5.06 -4.06 2.03
N VAL A 25 5.07 -4.92 3.06
CA VAL A 25 4.29 -4.72 4.29
C VAL A 25 4.70 -3.44 5.00
N VAL A 26 5.99 -3.15 5.12
CA VAL A 26 6.52 -1.92 5.73
C VAL A 26 6.05 -0.69 4.96
N PHE A 27 6.21 -0.65 3.64
CA PHE A 27 5.80 0.52 2.86
C PHE A 27 4.28 0.74 2.88
N LEU A 28 3.49 -0.33 2.76
CA LEU A 28 2.04 -0.25 2.91
C LEU A 28 1.64 0.23 4.31
N PHE A 29 2.32 -0.28 5.34
CA PHE A 29 2.10 0.18 6.72
C PHE A 29 2.45 1.65 6.90
N LEU A 30 3.56 2.15 6.32
CA LEU A 30 3.92 3.56 6.40
C LEU A 30 2.90 4.47 5.70
N ILE A 31 2.39 4.05 4.54
CA ILE A 31 1.30 4.76 3.85
C ILE A 31 0.06 4.81 4.74
N TYR A 32 -0.36 3.64 5.24
CA TYR A 32 -1.51 3.52 6.13
C TYR A 32 -1.35 4.38 7.38
N PHE A 33 -0.21 4.27 8.07
CA PHE A 33 0.05 4.96 9.32
C PHE A 33 0.00 6.47 9.12
N THR A 34 0.69 7.00 8.11
CA THR A 34 0.71 8.45 7.87
C THR A 34 -0.68 8.96 7.48
N GLU A 35 -1.46 8.22 6.68
CA GLU A 35 -2.82 8.62 6.34
C GLU A 35 -3.72 8.66 7.58
N PHE A 36 -3.82 7.52 8.28
CA PHE A 36 -4.82 7.36 9.32
C PHE A 36 -4.47 8.05 10.64
N ASP A 37 -3.18 8.19 10.95
CA ASP A 37 -2.72 8.77 12.20
C ASP A 37 -2.44 10.27 12.06
N HIS A 38 -1.86 10.70 10.93
CA HIS A 38 -1.36 12.08 10.79
C HIS A 38 -2.20 12.96 9.84
N ALA A 39 -2.67 12.41 8.72
CA ALA A 39 -3.38 13.19 7.70
C ALA A 39 -4.88 13.37 8.02
N LEU A 40 -5.51 12.36 8.63
CA LEU A 40 -6.90 12.41 9.07
C LEU A 40 -7.15 13.51 10.11
N ASP A 41 -8.29 14.18 9.98
CA ASP A 41 -8.79 15.12 10.98
C ASP A 41 -9.66 14.36 11.99
N SER A 42 -9.17 14.25 13.23
CA SER A 42 -9.85 13.56 14.34
C SER A 42 -10.86 14.45 15.08
N SER A 43 -11.02 15.72 14.71
CA SER A 43 -11.94 16.65 15.38
C SER A 43 -13.44 16.32 15.22
N PRO A 44 -13.94 15.76 14.10
CA PRO A 44 -15.37 15.47 13.95
C PRO A 44 -15.77 14.17 14.67
N ASN A 45 -16.80 14.24 15.51
CA ASN A 45 -17.31 13.09 16.28
C ASN A 45 -18.13 12.07 15.45
N THR A 46 -18.04 12.12 14.11
CA THR A 46 -18.90 11.37 13.16
C THR A 46 -18.14 10.58 12.10
N LEU A 47 -16.83 10.37 12.27
CA LEU A 47 -15.97 9.69 11.29
C LEU A 47 -16.29 8.19 11.10
N GLY A 48 -17.07 7.59 12.00
CA GLY A 48 -17.10 6.14 12.25
C GLY A 48 -17.38 5.24 11.04
N PHE A 49 -18.52 5.37 10.36
CA PHE A 49 -18.97 4.30 9.46
C PHE A 49 -18.07 4.09 8.24
N ARG A 50 -17.74 5.16 7.48
CA ARG A 50 -16.91 5.01 6.27
C ARG A 50 -15.47 4.61 6.62
N LEU A 51 -14.89 5.17 7.69
CA LEU A 51 -13.55 4.78 8.15
C LEU A 51 -13.50 3.28 8.47
N ILE A 52 -14.48 2.78 9.25
CA ILE A 52 -14.58 1.37 9.61
C ILE A 52 -14.68 0.50 8.35
N TYR A 53 -15.57 0.84 7.40
CA TYR A 53 -15.74 0.04 6.19
C TYR A 53 -14.53 0.10 5.25
N SER A 54 -13.86 1.27 5.14
CA SER A 54 -12.62 1.39 4.38
C SER A 54 -11.50 0.53 4.99
N HIS A 55 -11.49 0.34 6.30
CA HIS A 55 -10.50 -0.49 6.98
C HIS A 55 -10.63 -1.97 6.59
N TYR A 56 -11.84 -2.46 6.31
CA TYR A 56 -12.02 -3.82 5.75
C TYR A 56 -11.39 -3.98 4.37
N LEU A 57 -11.36 -2.92 3.54
CA LEU A 57 -10.67 -2.95 2.24
C LEU A 57 -9.14 -2.99 2.43
N VAL A 58 -8.59 -2.25 3.40
CA VAL A 58 -7.17 -2.34 3.80
C VAL A 58 -6.81 -3.77 4.23
N PHE A 59 -7.65 -4.36 5.07
CA PHE A 59 -7.45 -5.74 5.54
C PHE A 59 -7.54 -6.76 4.40
N ALA A 60 -8.56 -6.65 3.54
CA ALA A 60 -8.73 -7.51 2.37
C ALA A 60 -7.53 -7.41 1.43
N GLY A 61 -7.08 -6.20 1.10
CA GLY A 61 -5.90 -5.98 0.25
C GLY A 61 -4.63 -6.60 0.84
N SER A 62 -4.45 -6.48 2.16
CA SER A 62 -3.33 -7.10 2.87
C SER A 62 -3.37 -8.64 2.84
N LEU A 63 -4.56 -9.23 2.98
CA LEU A 63 -4.73 -10.69 2.86
C LEU A 63 -4.42 -11.17 1.44
N MET A 64 -4.97 -10.48 0.43
CA MET A 64 -4.74 -10.80 -0.98
C MET A 64 -3.25 -10.72 -1.33
N LEU A 65 -2.51 -9.74 -0.80
CA LEU A 65 -1.06 -9.66 -0.92
C LEU A 65 -0.37 -10.94 -0.41
N THR A 66 -0.67 -11.35 0.84
CA THR A 66 -0.03 -12.54 1.44
C THR A 66 -0.38 -13.83 0.68
N VAL A 67 -1.64 -14.00 0.28
CA VAL A 67 -2.10 -15.15 -0.49
C VAL A 67 -1.41 -15.20 -1.86
N SER A 68 -1.35 -14.06 -2.56
CA SER A 68 -0.71 -13.98 -3.87
C SER A 68 0.77 -14.35 -3.81
N MET A 69 1.46 -13.94 -2.73
CA MET A 69 2.88 -14.25 -2.55
C MET A 69 3.13 -15.74 -2.34
N THR A 70 2.28 -16.45 -1.59
CA THR A 70 2.35 -17.92 -1.46
C THR A 70 2.25 -18.58 -2.83
N PHE A 71 1.23 -18.24 -3.60
CA PHE A 71 1.03 -18.83 -4.92
C PHE A 71 2.15 -18.47 -5.91
N LEU A 72 2.62 -17.21 -5.92
CA LEU A 72 3.76 -16.82 -6.76
C LEU A 72 5.02 -17.66 -6.48
N SER A 73 5.20 -18.15 -5.24
CA SER A 73 6.35 -18.98 -4.87
C SER A 73 6.24 -20.46 -5.27
N GLU A 74 5.04 -20.95 -5.58
CA GLU A 74 4.77 -22.38 -5.85
C GLU A 74 4.94 -22.79 -7.34
N GLN A 75 5.60 -21.96 -8.16
CA GLN A 75 5.94 -22.17 -9.60
C GLN A 75 4.77 -22.36 -10.58
N GLU A 76 3.56 -22.66 -10.14
CA GLU A 76 2.36 -22.89 -10.96
C GLU A 76 1.44 -21.66 -11.02
N VAL A 77 1.96 -20.52 -11.48
CA VAL A 77 1.19 -19.26 -11.41
C VAL A 77 1.25 -18.40 -12.67
N HIS A 78 0.09 -18.40 -13.32
CA HIS A 78 -0.30 -17.64 -14.48
C HIS A 78 -0.74 -16.22 -14.11
N HIS A 79 -0.87 -15.35 -15.12
CA HIS A 79 -1.25 -13.93 -15.05
C HIS A 79 -2.43 -13.61 -14.09
N LEU A 80 -3.28 -14.60 -13.79
CA LEU A 80 -4.37 -14.52 -12.82
C LEU A 80 -3.91 -14.09 -11.42
N PHE A 81 -2.84 -14.66 -10.86
CA PHE A 81 -2.42 -14.30 -9.51
C PHE A 81 -1.67 -12.96 -9.47
N VAL A 82 -1.03 -12.56 -10.58
CA VAL A 82 -0.55 -11.19 -10.72
C VAL A 82 -1.74 -10.22 -10.72
N ALA A 83 -2.81 -10.52 -11.46
CA ALA A 83 -4.03 -9.74 -11.42
C ALA A 83 -4.66 -9.73 -10.02
N PHE A 84 -4.65 -10.86 -9.31
CA PHE A 84 -5.14 -10.96 -7.93
C PHE A 84 -4.31 -10.12 -6.95
N LEU A 85 -2.98 -10.15 -7.07
CA LEU A 85 -2.06 -9.32 -6.30
C LEU A 85 -2.36 -7.83 -6.50
N TYR A 86 -2.45 -7.40 -7.75
CA TYR A 86 -2.73 -6.00 -8.07
C TYR A 86 -4.17 -5.59 -7.71
N ALA A 87 -5.15 -6.50 -7.77
CA ALA A 87 -6.49 -6.25 -7.25
C ALA A 87 -6.48 -6.03 -5.73
N GLY A 88 -5.66 -6.79 -4.99
CA GLY A 88 -5.43 -6.58 -3.56
C GLY A 88 -4.80 -5.22 -3.24
N LEU A 89 -3.75 -4.85 -3.98
CA LEU A 89 -3.13 -3.54 -3.84
C LEU A 89 -4.09 -2.40 -4.23
N PHE A 90 -4.87 -2.58 -5.29
CA PHE A 90 -5.91 -1.63 -5.69
C PHE A 90 -6.92 -1.44 -4.55
N ALA A 91 -7.42 -2.52 -3.95
CA ALA A 91 -8.36 -2.45 -2.83
C ALA A 91 -7.75 -1.71 -1.63
N PHE A 92 -6.49 -2.01 -1.29
CA PHE A 92 -5.75 -1.33 -0.22
C PHE A 92 -5.67 0.17 -0.48
N PHE A 93 -5.20 0.57 -1.66
CA PHE A 93 -4.99 1.99 -1.95
C PHE A 93 -6.28 2.75 -2.21
N LEU A 94 -7.30 2.10 -2.78
CA LEU A 94 -8.62 2.67 -2.92
C LEU A 94 -9.19 3.03 -1.54
N ALA A 95 -8.98 2.18 -0.53
CA ALA A 95 -9.38 2.48 0.83
C ALA A 95 -8.73 3.76 1.36
N ILE A 96 -7.43 3.94 1.13
CA ILE A 96 -6.68 5.16 1.50
C ILE A 96 -7.31 6.38 0.80
N ILE A 97 -7.49 6.32 -0.52
CA ILE A 97 -8.01 7.46 -1.29
C ILE A 97 -9.44 7.82 -0.88
N LEU A 98 -10.30 6.84 -0.59
CA LEU A 98 -11.69 7.09 -0.20
C LEU A 98 -11.82 7.84 1.14
N ASN A 99 -10.77 7.83 1.96
CA ASN A 99 -10.73 8.52 3.25
C ASN A 99 -10.33 10.00 3.16
N ASP A 100 -9.94 10.49 1.97
CA ASP A 100 -9.60 11.90 1.73
C ASP A 100 -10.64 12.91 2.22
N VAL A 101 -11.91 12.50 2.20
CA VAL A 101 -13.02 13.33 2.67
C VAL A 101 -12.80 13.81 4.10
N TYR A 102 -12.10 13.00 4.90
CA TYR A 102 -11.80 13.22 6.30
C TYR A 102 -10.39 13.77 6.57
N ASN A 103 -9.57 13.97 5.54
CA ASN A 103 -8.24 14.55 5.71
C ASN A 103 -8.34 16.02 6.07
N LYS A 104 -7.40 16.49 6.92
CA LYS A 104 -7.24 17.92 7.21
C LYS A 104 -7.08 18.68 5.88
N PRO A 105 -7.54 19.93 5.76
CA PRO A 105 -7.54 20.67 4.49
C PRO A 105 -6.20 20.71 3.76
N ALA A 106 -5.09 20.73 4.50
CA ALA A 106 -3.74 20.75 3.94
C ALA A 106 -3.32 19.44 3.26
N TYR A 107 -3.91 18.30 3.64
CA TYR A 107 -3.52 16.97 3.15
C TYR A 107 -4.51 16.39 2.15
N LYS A 108 -5.51 17.17 1.72
CA LYS A 108 -6.46 16.71 0.70
C LYS A 108 -5.79 16.44 -0.65
N TRP A 109 -6.13 15.32 -1.28
CA TRP A 109 -5.53 14.91 -2.54
C TRP A 109 -5.81 15.92 -3.64
N THR A 110 -4.75 16.35 -4.32
CA THR A 110 -4.89 17.15 -5.54
C THR A 110 -5.08 16.23 -6.74
N ARG A 111 -5.75 16.74 -7.79
CA ARG A 111 -5.90 15.98 -9.05
C ARG A 111 -4.54 15.55 -9.64
N SER A 112 -3.53 16.41 -9.56
CA SER A 112 -2.18 16.11 -10.05
C SER A 112 -1.52 14.97 -9.26
N TYR A 113 -1.69 14.94 -7.94
CA TYR A 113 -1.22 13.85 -7.10
C TYR A 113 -1.87 12.52 -7.51
N LEU A 114 -3.20 12.49 -7.65
CA LEU A 114 -3.93 11.28 -8.04
C LEU A 114 -3.53 10.78 -9.44
N GLN A 115 -3.22 11.67 -10.38
CA GLN A 115 -2.75 11.28 -11.71
C GLN A 115 -1.41 10.53 -11.66
N ILE A 116 -0.43 11.03 -10.90
CA ILE A 116 0.88 10.37 -10.75
C ILE A 116 0.70 9.04 -10.01
N TYR A 117 -0.12 9.03 -8.97
CA TYR A 117 -0.47 7.81 -8.24
C TYR A 117 -1.03 6.72 -9.17
N TRP A 118 -2.05 7.03 -9.97
CA TRP A 118 -2.66 6.06 -10.89
C TRP A 118 -1.72 5.65 -12.02
N LEU A 119 -0.86 6.56 -12.49
CA LEU A 119 0.17 6.26 -13.47
C LEU A 119 1.16 5.23 -12.92
N LEU A 120 1.73 5.46 -11.73
CA LEU A 120 2.67 4.54 -11.09
C LEU A 120 2.03 3.17 -10.86
N PHE A 121 0.79 3.14 -10.34
CA PHE A 121 0.06 1.90 -10.13
C PHE A 121 -0.15 1.12 -11.43
N THR A 122 -0.60 1.80 -12.49
CA THR A 122 -0.87 1.19 -13.80
C THR A 122 0.40 0.67 -14.45
N LEU A 123 1.51 1.43 -14.39
CA LEU A 123 2.81 1.00 -14.90
C LEU A 123 3.31 -0.24 -14.16
N GLY A 124 3.19 -0.27 -12.83
CA GLY A 124 3.51 -1.46 -12.03
C GLY A 124 2.68 -2.67 -12.44
N PHE A 125 1.36 -2.50 -12.57
CA PHE A 125 0.45 -3.58 -12.97
C PHE A 125 0.80 -4.16 -14.34
N VAL A 126 0.97 -3.31 -15.35
CA VAL A 126 1.32 -3.73 -16.70
C VAL A 126 2.68 -4.42 -16.72
N ALA A 127 3.69 -3.87 -16.04
CA ALA A 127 5.00 -4.50 -15.92
C ALA A 127 4.91 -5.86 -15.21
N GLY A 128 4.13 -5.96 -14.12
CA GLY A 128 3.88 -7.22 -13.43
C GLY A 128 3.27 -8.29 -14.34
N LEU A 129 2.32 -7.91 -15.19
CA LEU A 129 1.72 -8.84 -16.17
C LEU A 129 2.72 -9.28 -17.25
N ILE A 130 3.54 -8.37 -17.77
CA ILE A 130 4.58 -8.69 -18.77
C ILE A 130 5.57 -9.72 -18.21
N PHE A 131 5.97 -9.57 -16.95
CA PHE A 131 6.93 -10.45 -16.28
C PHE A 131 6.29 -11.56 -15.45
N ALA A 132 5.00 -11.85 -15.65
CA ALA A 132 4.24 -12.79 -14.84
C ALA A 132 4.81 -14.22 -14.85
N ALA A 133 5.57 -14.60 -15.87
CA ALA A 133 6.25 -15.89 -15.93
C ALA A 133 7.45 -16.02 -14.97
N THR A 134 7.88 -14.92 -14.35
CA THR A 134 9.05 -14.89 -13.47
C THR A 134 8.65 -14.33 -12.10
N PRO A 135 8.35 -15.19 -11.11
CA PRO A 135 7.87 -14.76 -9.79
C PRO A 135 8.74 -13.73 -9.08
N LEU A 136 10.06 -13.87 -9.19
CA LEU A 136 11.01 -12.90 -8.61
C LEU A 136 10.86 -11.52 -9.26
N MET A 137 10.67 -11.44 -10.58
CA MET A 137 10.50 -10.16 -11.27
C MET A 137 9.18 -9.50 -10.89
N VAL A 138 8.08 -10.26 -10.81
CA VAL A 138 6.79 -9.75 -10.32
C VAL A 138 6.95 -9.18 -8.91
N THR A 139 7.65 -9.92 -8.04
CA THR A 139 7.91 -9.50 -6.66
C THR A 139 8.68 -8.16 -6.63
N VAL A 140 9.80 -8.07 -7.35
CA VAL A 140 10.65 -6.87 -7.42
C VAL A 140 9.89 -5.67 -7.99
N ILE A 141 9.17 -5.85 -9.10
CA ILE A 141 8.37 -4.80 -9.75
C ILE A 141 7.30 -4.29 -8.79
N THR A 142 6.61 -5.21 -8.11
CA THR A 142 5.55 -4.85 -7.16
C THR A 142 6.11 -4.10 -5.96
N THR A 143 7.21 -4.56 -5.37
CA THR A 143 7.87 -3.82 -4.27
C THR A 143 8.31 -2.44 -4.73
N GLY A 144 8.93 -2.33 -5.91
CA GLY A 144 9.36 -1.05 -6.48
C GLY A 144 8.18 -0.11 -6.72
N THR A 145 7.05 -0.62 -7.19
CA THR A 145 5.82 0.16 -7.39
C THR A 145 5.30 0.72 -6.08
N ILE A 146 5.19 -0.13 -5.05
CA ILE A 146 4.74 0.29 -3.71
C ILE A 146 5.71 1.32 -3.12
N PHE A 147 7.02 1.12 -3.27
CA PHE A 147 8.03 2.07 -2.82
C PHE A 147 7.88 3.44 -3.51
N LEU A 148 7.71 3.46 -4.84
CA LEU A 148 7.54 4.71 -5.58
C LEU A 148 6.26 5.45 -5.19
N ILE A 149 5.16 4.71 -4.96
CA ILE A 149 3.91 5.26 -4.44
C ILE A 149 4.13 5.85 -3.04
N TRP A 150 4.78 5.12 -2.14
CA TRP A 150 5.12 5.59 -0.80
C TRP A 150 6.00 6.85 -0.85
N ALA A 151 7.04 6.85 -1.68
CA ALA A 151 7.94 7.99 -1.86
C ALA A 151 7.19 9.23 -2.40
N HIS A 152 6.28 9.03 -3.35
CA HIS A 152 5.41 10.09 -3.87
C HIS A 152 4.48 10.64 -2.77
N PHE A 153 3.89 9.74 -1.99
CA PHE A 153 3.00 10.09 -0.88
C PHE A 153 3.72 10.85 0.24
N ILE A 154 4.86 10.37 0.73
CA ILE A 154 5.60 11.04 1.80
C ILE A 154 6.14 12.40 1.34
N HIS A 155 6.56 12.51 0.07
CA HIS A 155 6.94 13.81 -0.50
C HIS A 155 5.76 14.79 -0.49
N PHE A 156 4.57 14.35 -0.91
CA PHE A 156 3.35 15.15 -0.85
C PHE A 156 3.02 15.58 0.58
N TYR A 157 3.02 14.62 1.51
CA TYR A 157 2.72 14.87 2.93
C TYR A 157 3.68 15.90 3.53
N LEU A 158 5.00 15.68 3.43
CA LEU A 158 6.02 16.58 3.99
C LEU A 158 5.96 17.98 3.37
N LYS A 159 5.69 18.07 2.06
CA LYS A 159 5.55 19.35 1.36
C LYS A 159 4.35 20.15 1.89
N ASN A 160 3.23 19.48 2.17
CA ASN A 160 2.03 20.14 2.68
C ASN A 160 2.12 20.45 4.17
N HIS A 161 2.73 19.56 4.96
CA HIS A 161 2.96 19.78 6.39
C HIS A 161 3.81 21.04 6.64
N ARG A 162 4.88 21.23 5.86
CA ARG A 162 5.70 22.45 5.90
C ARG A 162 4.94 23.74 5.58
N LYS A 163 3.81 23.65 4.89
CA LYS A 163 2.97 24.80 4.49
C LYS A 163 1.80 25.04 5.44
N SER A 164 1.36 24.02 6.18
CA SER A 164 0.12 24.05 6.94
C SER A 164 0.25 24.66 8.33
N ASN A 165 1.48 24.96 8.80
CA ASN A 165 1.76 25.31 10.20
C ASN A 165 1.11 24.32 11.19
N ASP A 166 0.89 23.07 10.77
CA ASP A 166 0.30 22.02 11.60
C ASP A 166 1.27 21.75 12.75
N SER A 167 0.84 22.04 13.98
CA SER A 167 1.68 21.95 15.18
C SER A 167 1.93 20.51 15.63
N PHE A 168 1.35 19.52 14.94
CA PHE A 168 1.58 18.12 15.22
C PHE A 168 3.04 17.77 14.89
N GLU A 169 3.88 17.65 15.92
CA GLU A 169 5.28 17.24 15.76
C GLU A 169 5.32 15.84 15.13
N ILE A 170 6.11 15.70 14.07
CA ILE A 170 6.26 14.40 13.41
C ILE A 170 7.19 13.52 14.26
N HIS A 171 6.64 12.82 15.25
CA HIS A 171 7.37 11.83 16.03
C HIS A 171 7.51 10.55 15.21
N TRP A 172 8.63 10.39 14.50
CA TRP A 172 8.84 9.25 13.60
C TRP A 172 9.25 7.94 14.27
N ILE A 173 9.61 7.91 15.56
CA ILE A 173 9.88 6.72 16.39
C ILE A 173 9.74 7.14 17.86
#